data_AF-A0A2A4VFT2-F1
#
_entry.id   AF-A0A2A4VFT2-F1
#
_cell.length_a   1.000
_cell.length_b   1.000
_cell.length_c   1.000
_cell.angle_alpha   90.00
_cell.angle_beta   90.00
_cell.angle_gamma   90.00
#
_symmetry.space_group_name_H-M   'P 1'
#
loop_
_entity.id
_entity.type
_entity.pdbx_description
1 polymer ?
#
loop_
_entity_poly.entity_id
_entity_poly.type
_entity_poly.pdbx_seq_one_letter_code
_entity_poly.pdbx_strand_id
1 'polypeptide(L)'
;MMSKKVELMVGFFVALGIAALLMLSLKVANSGLSGGGDSYNLFAKFDNIGGLKVRSPIKVGGVVVGRVSDISLDEEDYTPVVTMKIYSEYNQFSEATSVAILTAGLLGEQYIGLQPGFMDESLDILQPDDFIEDTKPALVLEELIGQFLFSQGSGDE
;
A
#
# COMPACT_ATOMS: atom_id res chain seq x y z
N MET A 1 25.33 43.08 -35.47
CA MET A 1 23.93 43.28 -35.10
C MET A 1 23.32 41.93 -34.82
N MET A 2 22.95 41.65 -33.57
CA MET A 2 22.21 40.43 -33.24
C MET A 2 20.87 40.47 -34.00
N SER A 3 20.54 39.41 -34.74
CA SER A 3 19.28 39.33 -35.47
C SER A 3 18.16 39.02 -34.49
N LYS A 4 17.21 39.95 -34.31
CA LYS A 4 16.03 39.80 -33.42
C LYS A 4 15.26 38.49 -33.63
N LYS A 5 15.35 37.88 -34.82
CA LYS A 5 14.77 36.57 -35.11
C LYS A 5 15.41 35.44 -34.29
N VAL A 6 16.73 35.50 -34.09
CA VAL A 6 17.47 34.48 -33.32
C VAL A 6 17.11 34.57 -31.85
N GLU A 7 17.00 35.77 -31.28
CA GLU A 7 16.56 35.98 -29.90
C GLU A 7 15.14 35.42 -29.66
N LEU A 8 14.21 35.67 -30.60
CA LEU A 8 12.86 35.12 -30.52
C LEU A 8 12.84 33.58 -30.61
N MET A 9 13.63 32.99 -31.51
CA MET A 9 13.73 31.53 -31.65
C MET A 9 14.34 30.86 -30.41
N VAL A 10 15.37 31.46 -29.82
CA VAL A 10 15.99 30.96 -28.59
C VAL A 10 15.00 31.06 -27.43
N GLY A 11 14.27 32.18 -27.30
CA GLY A 11 13.21 32.32 -26.29
C GLY A 11 12.12 31.27 -26.42
N PHE A 12 11.67 31.00 -27.65
CA PHE A 12 10.67 29.96 -27.93
C PHE A 12 11.20 28.56 -27.59
N PHE A 13 12.45 28.24 -27.94
CA PHE A 13 13.08 26.97 -27.60
C PHE A 13 13.18 26.77 -26.08
N VAL A 14 13.60 27.80 -25.33
CA VAL A 14 13.66 27.74 -23.87
C VAL A 14 12.27 27.58 -23.26
N ALA A 15 11.26 28.29 -23.78
CA ALA A 15 9.88 28.16 -23.31
C ALA A 15 9.34 26.74 -23.51
N LEU A 16 9.59 26.12 -24.66
CA LEU A 16 9.25 24.71 -24.90
C LEU A 16 9.99 23.76 -23.97
N GLY A 17 11.27 24.02 -23.68
CA GLY A 17 12.04 23.24 -22.72
C GLY A 17 11.44 23.29 -21.32
N ILE A 18 11.04 24.47 -20.85
CA ILE A 18 10.37 24.64 -19.56
C ILE A 18 9.01 23.92 -19.56
N ALA A 19 8.22 24.05 -20.62
CA ALA A 19 6.94 23.36 -20.75
C ALA A 19 7.11 21.82 -20.72
N ALA A 20 8.13 21.29 -21.40
CA ALA A 20 8.44 19.87 -21.39
C ALA A 20 8.85 19.39 -19.99
N LEU A 21 9.70 20.14 -19.28
CA LEU A 21 10.10 19.82 -17.91
C LEU A 21 8.93 19.85 -16.93
N LEU A 22 8.01 20.82 -17.08
CA LEU A 22 6.79 20.90 -16.30
C LEU A 22 5.86 19.71 -16.57
N MET A 23 5.68 19.31 -17.83
CA MET A 23 4.92 18.09 -18.14
C MET A 23 5.56 16.84 -17.52
N LEU A 24 6.88 16.73 -17.58
CA LEU A 24 7.61 15.57 -17.03
C LEU A 24 7.49 15.50 -15.50
N SER A 25 7.60 16.64 -14.80
CA SER A 25 7.47 16.69 -13.34
C SER A 25 6.06 16.31 -12.89
N LEU A 26 5.03 16.83 -13.55
CA LEU A 26 3.63 16.49 -13.28
C LEU A 26 3.35 15.01 -13.55
N LYS A 27 3.89 14.46 -14.66
CA LYS A 27 3.74 13.05 -14.99
C LYS A 27 4.39 12.16 -13.93
N VAL A 28 5.64 12.43 -13.53
CA VAL A 28 6.34 11.65 -12.51
C VAL A 28 5.64 11.71 -11.16
N ALA A 29 5.12 12.88 -10.76
CA ALA A 29 4.33 13.02 -9.54
C ALA A 29 3.06 12.14 -9.56
N ASN A 30 2.41 12.03 -10.71
CA ASN A 30 1.15 11.30 -10.86
C ASN A 30 1.30 9.81 -11.20
N SER A 31 2.48 9.36 -11.68
CA SER A 31 2.73 7.96 -12.09
C SER A 31 2.52 6.91 -11.00
N GLY A 32 2.54 7.29 -9.72
CA GLY A 32 2.21 6.36 -8.63
C GLY A 32 0.74 6.41 -8.17
N LEU A 33 -0.11 7.25 -8.76
CA LEU A 33 -1.57 7.28 -8.53
C LEU A 33 -2.34 6.62 -9.68
N SER A 34 -1.81 6.66 -10.90
CA SER A 34 -2.47 6.18 -12.11
C SER A 34 -2.18 4.69 -12.40
N GLY A 35 -2.58 3.80 -11.49
CA GLY A 35 -2.98 2.46 -11.90
C GLY A 35 -4.39 2.57 -12.48
N GLY A 36 -4.51 3.01 -13.74
CA GLY A 36 -5.77 3.42 -14.37
C GLY A 36 -6.72 2.29 -14.77
N GLY A 37 -6.71 1.18 -14.02
CA GLY A 37 -7.72 0.14 -14.13
C GLY A 37 -8.86 0.38 -13.15
N ASP A 38 -10.00 -0.25 -13.41
CA ASP A 38 -11.07 -0.35 -12.42
C ASP A 38 -10.51 -0.96 -11.13
N SER A 39 -10.94 -0.42 -9.99
CA SER A 39 -10.54 -0.88 -8.67
C SER A 39 -11.70 -0.77 -7.70
N TYR A 40 -11.66 -1.57 -6.64
CA TYR A 40 -12.61 -1.54 -5.54
C TYR A 40 -11.86 -1.44 -4.22
N ASN A 41 -12.52 -0.94 -3.18
CA ASN A 41 -11.93 -0.83 -1.86
C ASN A 41 -12.28 -2.05 -1.02
N LEU A 42 -11.37 -2.43 -0.15
CA LEU A 42 -11.59 -3.30 1.00
C LEU A 42 -11.00 -2.61 2.23
N PHE A 43 -11.53 -2.91 3.41
CA PHE A 43 -11.05 -2.36 4.67
C PHE A 43 -10.44 -3.44 5.53
N ALA A 44 -9.45 -3.08 6.34
CA ALA A 44 -8.90 -3.96 7.36
C ALA A 44 -8.53 -3.13 8.60
N LYS A 45 -8.91 -3.62 9.77
CA LYS A 45 -8.52 -3.07 11.07
C LYS A 45 -7.26 -3.77 11.56
N PHE A 46 -6.27 -3.04 12.05
CA PHE A 46 -5.05 -3.63 12.61
C PHE A 46 -4.75 -3.04 13.97
N ASP A 47 -4.36 -3.87 14.94
CA ASP A 47 -3.91 -3.40 16.26
C ASP A 47 -2.66 -2.52 16.16
N ASN A 48 -1.75 -2.85 15.22
CA ASN A 48 -0.54 -2.09 14.97
C ASN A 48 -0.18 -2.14 13.48
N ILE A 49 -0.13 -0.98 12.85
CA ILE A 49 0.26 -0.84 11.44
C ILE A 49 1.77 -0.68 11.22
N GLY A 50 2.54 -0.50 12.29
CA GLY A 50 3.97 -0.22 12.24
C GLY A 50 4.30 1.03 11.43
N GLY A 51 5.19 0.88 10.45
CA GLY A 51 5.60 1.89 9.49
C GLY A 51 4.88 1.83 8.13
N LEU A 52 3.70 1.19 8.04
CA LEU A 52 2.89 1.16 6.82
C LEU A 52 2.47 2.58 6.40
N LYS A 53 2.46 2.85 5.10
CA LYS A 53 2.13 4.18 4.56
C LYS A 53 1.12 4.09 3.43
N VAL A 54 0.45 5.22 3.19
CA VAL A 54 -0.36 5.40 1.98
C VAL A 54 0.52 5.16 0.75
N ARG A 55 -0.04 4.47 -0.26
CA ARG A 55 0.64 3.96 -1.47
C ARG A 55 1.53 2.73 -1.28
N SER A 56 1.66 2.19 -0.06
CA SER A 56 2.30 0.89 0.14
C SER A 56 1.63 -0.19 -0.74
N PRO A 57 2.41 -1.08 -1.36
CA PRO A 57 1.86 -2.10 -2.25
C PRO A 57 1.08 -3.16 -1.46
N ILE A 58 0.03 -3.70 -2.09
CA ILE A 58 -0.70 -4.86 -1.62
C ILE A 58 -0.32 -6.03 -2.54
N LYS A 59 0.12 -7.14 -1.96
CA LYS A 59 0.71 -8.26 -2.71
C LYS A 59 0.08 -9.60 -2.35
N VAL A 60 -0.12 -10.43 -3.36
CA VAL A 60 -0.45 -11.86 -3.22
C VAL A 60 0.71 -12.67 -3.76
N GLY A 61 1.36 -13.48 -2.91
CA GLY A 61 2.51 -14.29 -3.33
C GLY A 61 3.67 -13.49 -3.95
N GLY A 62 3.77 -12.19 -3.64
CA GLY A 62 4.77 -11.28 -4.21
C GLY A 62 4.31 -10.45 -5.43
N VAL A 63 3.16 -10.78 -6.03
CA VAL A 63 2.58 -10.01 -7.15
C VAL A 63 1.74 -8.85 -6.61
N VAL A 64 1.93 -7.64 -7.14
CA VAL A 64 1.18 -6.45 -6.71
C VAL A 64 -0.24 -6.47 -7.27
N VAL A 65 -1.24 -6.57 -6.39
CA VAL A 65 -2.67 -6.63 -6.73
C VAL A 65 -3.43 -5.35 -6.38
N GLY A 66 -2.78 -4.41 -5.71
CA GLY A 66 -3.39 -3.18 -5.25
C GLY A 66 -2.43 -2.27 -4.49
N ARG A 67 -2.96 -1.19 -3.92
CA ARG A 67 -2.23 -0.25 -3.06
C ARG A 67 -3.08 0.27 -1.92
N VAL A 68 -2.45 0.60 -0.81
CA VAL A 68 -3.09 1.32 0.29
C VAL A 68 -3.49 2.71 -0.19
N SER A 69 -4.77 3.06 -0.08
CA SER A 69 -5.28 4.37 -0.48
C SER A 69 -5.38 5.35 0.68
N ASP A 70 -5.72 4.87 1.88
CA ASP A 70 -5.87 5.70 3.07
C ASP A 70 -5.58 4.91 4.35
N ILE A 71 -5.19 5.62 5.41
CA ILE A 71 -4.98 5.08 6.76
C ILE A 71 -5.58 6.09 7.73
N SER A 72 -6.56 5.65 8.50
CA SER A 72 -7.28 6.47 9.50
C SER A 72 -7.40 5.73 10.82
N LEU A 73 -7.87 6.43 11.85
CA LEU A 73 -8.25 5.83 13.12
C LEU A 73 -9.78 5.80 13.16
N ASP A 74 -10.33 4.66 13.56
CA ASP A 74 -11.75 4.55 13.89
C ASP A 74 -12.10 5.49 15.06
N GLU A 75 -13.26 6.15 15.00
CA GLU A 75 -13.66 7.16 15.99
C GLU A 75 -14.14 6.55 17.31
N GLU A 76 -14.55 5.27 17.32
CA GLU A 76 -15.11 4.61 18.50
C GLU A 76 -14.02 3.92 19.33
N ASP A 77 -13.20 3.10 18.68
CA ASP A 77 -12.20 2.24 19.34
C ASP A 77 -10.75 2.71 19.14
N TYR A 78 -10.53 3.76 18.32
CA TYR A 78 -9.19 4.24 17.93
C TYR A 78 -8.31 3.14 17.31
N THR A 79 -8.91 2.09 16.75
CA THR A 79 -8.17 1.08 15.99
C THR A 79 -7.80 1.63 14.61
N PRO A 80 -6.54 1.48 14.17
CA PRO A 80 -6.14 1.82 12.81
C PRO A 80 -6.96 1.08 11.74
N VAL A 81 -7.60 1.83 10.86
CA VAL A 81 -8.33 1.33 9.68
C VAL A 81 -7.52 1.63 8.43
N VAL A 82 -7.19 0.58 7.69
CA VAL A 82 -6.46 0.69 6.42
C VAL A 82 -7.42 0.48 5.27
N THR A 83 -7.52 1.48 4.38
CA THR A 83 -8.28 1.36 3.14
C THR A 83 -7.38 0.81 2.04
N MET A 84 -7.76 -0.34 1.51
CA MET A 84 -7.03 -1.09 0.50
C MET A 84 -7.72 -0.96 -0.85
N LYS A 85 -7.06 -0.38 -1.84
CA LYS A 85 -7.55 -0.31 -3.20
C LYS A 85 -7.00 -1.47 -4.02
N ILE A 86 -7.88 -2.42 -4.37
CA ILE A 86 -7.56 -3.64 -5.11
C ILE A 86 -7.97 -3.48 -6.57
N TYR A 87 -7.14 -3.95 -7.51
CA TYR A 87 -7.49 -3.90 -8.93
C TYR A 87 -8.64 -4.88 -9.23
N SER A 88 -9.62 -4.45 -10.02
CA SER A 88 -10.84 -5.21 -10.30
C SER A 88 -10.60 -6.52 -11.08
N GLU A 89 -9.42 -6.69 -11.68
CA GLU A 89 -9.00 -7.98 -12.27
C GLU A 89 -8.84 -9.09 -11.21
N TYR A 90 -8.69 -8.71 -9.93
CA TYR A 90 -8.58 -9.61 -8.78
C TYR A 90 -9.82 -9.49 -7.87
N ASN A 91 -10.94 -10.10 -8.26
CA ASN A 91 -12.24 -9.98 -7.57
C ASN A 91 -12.79 -11.30 -6.98
N GLN A 92 -11.93 -12.30 -6.81
CA GLN A 92 -12.31 -13.66 -6.36
C GLN A 92 -11.84 -13.94 -4.92
N PHE A 93 -11.57 -12.91 -4.13
CA PHE A 93 -11.18 -13.09 -2.73
C PHE A 93 -12.41 -13.43 -1.89
N SER A 94 -12.39 -14.59 -1.23
CA SER A 94 -13.43 -14.99 -0.30
C SER A 94 -13.26 -14.31 1.06
N GLU A 95 -14.29 -14.34 1.90
CA GLU A 95 -14.24 -13.86 3.29
C GLU A 95 -13.17 -14.58 4.14
N ALA A 96 -12.75 -15.79 3.75
CA ALA A 96 -11.65 -16.51 4.41
C ALA A 96 -10.25 -15.95 4.08
N THR A 97 -10.18 -14.88 3.30
CA THR A 97 -8.92 -14.18 3.00
C THR A 97 -8.36 -13.55 4.26
N SER A 98 -7.06 -13.70 4.46
CA SER A 98 -6.34 -13.04 5.57
C SER A 98 -5.37 -11.99 5.05
N VAL A 99 -5.11 -10.99 5.88
CA VAL A 99 -4.24 -9.86 5.54
C VAL A 99 -3.19 -9.67 6.62
N ALA A 100 -1.93 -9.56 6.22
CA ALA A 100 -0.81 -9.36 7.13
C ALA A 100 0.05 -8.17 6.71
N ILE A 101 0.55 -7.40 7.67
CA ILE A 101 1.57 -6.38 7.39
C ILE A 101 2.95 -7.02 7.45
N LEU A 102 3.65 -6.98 6.32
CA LEU A 102 4.93 -7.64 6.12
C LEU A 102 6.00 -6.60 5.74
N THR A 103 7.25 -6.88 6.09
CA THR A 103 8.40 -6.04 5.71
C THR A 103 9.13 -6.66 4.52
N ALA A 104 9.51 -5.84 3.54
CA ALA A 104 10.30 -6.31 2.41
C ALA A 104 11.76 -6.58 2.85
N GLY A 105 12.07 -7.84 3.17
CA GLY A 105 13.37 -8.21 3.73
C GLY A 105 13.52 -7.69 5.17
N LEU A 106 14.75 -7.31 5.56
CA LEU A 106 15.04 -6.86 6.93
C LEU A 106 14.80 -5.35 7.15
N LEU A 107 15.10 -4.53 6.14
CA LEU A 107 15.13 -3.06 6.25
C LEU A 107 14.26 -2.37 5.19
N GLY A 108 13.48 -3.13 4.42
CA GLY A 108 12.65 -2.56 3.38
C GLY A 108 11.40 -1.87 3.92
N GLU A 109 10.62 -1.34 3.00
CA GLU A 109 9.31 -0.79 3.31
C GLU A 109 8.33 -1.89 3.72
N GLN A 110 7.34 -1.49 4.53
CA GLN A 110 6.22 -2.34 4.86
C GLN A 110 5.18 -2.33 3.75
N TYR A 111 4.60 -3.50 3.53
CA TYR A 111 3.60 -3.76 2.52
C TYR A 111 2.53 -4.70 3.10
N ILE A 112 1.38 -4.74 2.44
CA ILE A 112 0.31 -5.65 2.83
C ILE A 112 0.46 -6.95 2.04
N GLY A 113 0.61 -8.06 2.76
CA GLY A 113 0.46 -9.39 2.21
C GLY A 113 -0.99 -9.83 2.32
N LEU A 114 -1.62 -10.11 1.18
CA LEU A 114 -2.94 -10.71 1.12
C LEU A 114 -2.78 -12.20 0.84
N GLN A 115 -3.35 -13.03 1.70
CA GLN A 115 -3.31 -14.47 1.60
C GLN A 115 -4.74 -14.98 1.36
N PRO A 116 -5.06 -15.35 0.10
CA PRO A 116 -6.37 -15.88 -0.23
C PRO A 116 -6.66 -17.11 0.63
N GLY A 117 -7.86 -17.13 1.19
CA GLY A 117 -8.37 -18.29 1.92
C GLY A 117 -8.71 -19.45 0.99
N PHE A 118 -9.34 -20.47 1.56
CA PHE A 118 -9.95 -21.50 0.75
C PHE A 118 -11.14 -20.93 -0.02
N MET A 119 -11.33 -21.42 -1.23
CA MET A 119 -12.53 -21.17 -2.02
C MET A 119 -13.44 -22.38 -1.82
N ASP A 120 -14.56 -22.18 -1.14
CA ASP A 120 -15.61 -23.17 -0.96
C ASP A 120 -16.94 -22.56 -1.43
N GLU A 121 -17.85 -23.39 -1.95
CA GLU A 121 -19.18 -22.93 -2.41
C GLU A 121 -20.03 -22.35 -1.26
N SER A 122 -19.64 -22.63 -0.01
CA SER A 122 -20.27 -22.09 1.19
C SER A 122 -19.77 -20.72 1.62
N LEU A 123 -18.67 -20.22 1.04
CA LEU A 123 -18.05 -18.96 1.42
C LEU A 123 -18.37 -17.87 0.40
N ASP A 124 -18.83 -16.73 0.90
CA ASP A 124 -19.13 -15.57 0.08
C ASP A 124 -17.83 -14.89 -0.40
N ILE A 125 -17.97 -14.21 -1.54
CA ILE A 125 -16.92 -13.39 -2.14
C ILE A 125 -17.03 -11.99 -1.55
N LEU A 126 -15.90 -11.44 -1.11
CA LEU A 126 -15.80 -10.08 -0.60
C LEU A 126 -16.32 -9.08 -1.65
N GLN A 127 -17.28 -8.28 -1.22
CA GLN A 127 -17.85 -7.20 -2.01
C GLN A 127 -17.02 -5.93 -1.85
N PRO A 128 -17.18 -4.96 -2.77
CA PRO A 128 -16.63 -3.63 -2.58
C PRO A 128 -17.07 -3.05 -1.23
N ASP A 129 -16.11 -2.43 -0.55
CA ASP A 129 -16.28 -1.77 0.76
C ASP A 129 -16.48 -2.74 1.95
N ASP A 130 -16.23 -4.04 1.78
CA ASP A 130 -16.23 -5.02 2.87
C ASP A 130 -14.96 -4.93 3.74
N PHE A 131 -15.10 -5.41 4.98
CA PHE A 131 -14.01 -5.57 5.93
C PHE A 131 -13.43 -6.99 5.86
N ILE A 132 -12.10 -7.09 5.81
CA ILE A 132 -11.40 -8.35 6.04
C ILE A 132 -11.16 -8.50 7.55
N GLU A 133 -11.70 -9.55 8.14
CA GLU A 133 -11.66 -9.78 9.59
C GLU A 133 -10.35 -10.43 10.05
N ASP A 134 -9.79 -11.38 9.30
CA ASP A 134 -8.52 -12.04 9.64
C ASP A 134 -7.34 -11.13 9.30
N THR A 135 -6.91 -10.35 10.28
CA THR A 135 -5.81 -9.40 10.17
C THR A 135 -4.66 -9.79 11.09
N LYS A 136 -3.42 -9.59 10.60
CA LYS A 136 -2.20 -9.86 11.34
C LYS A 136 -1.38 -8.57 11.43
N PRO A 137 -1.17 -8.03 12.65
CA PRO A 137 -0.51 -6.74 12.85
C PRO A 137 0.97 -6.79 12.45
N ALA A 138 1.56 -5.63 12.30
CA ALA A 138 2.99 -5.50 12.08
C ALA A 138 3.78 -6.01 13.29
N LEU A 139 4.84 -6.76 13.02
CA LEU A 139 5.77 -7.20 14.07
C LEU A 139 6.63 -6.02 14.54
N VAL A 140 6.67 -5.81 15.85
CA VAL A 140 7.56 -4.86 16.52
C VAL A 140 8.76 -5.66 17.06
N LEU A 141 9.96 -5.38 16.53
CA LEU A 141 11.15 -6.17 16.85
C LEU A 141 11.49 -6.11 18.34
N GLU A 142 11.24 -4.97 18.97
CA GLU A 142 11.43 -4.73 20.39
C GLU A 142 10.60 -5.69 21.25
N GLU A 143 9.35 -5.95 20.86
CA GLU A 143 8.47 -6.89 21.55
C GLU A 143 8.98 -8.33 21.42
N LEU A 144 9.47 -8.71 20.23
CA LEU A 144 10.04 -10.04 19.99
C LEU A 144 11.31 -10.28 20.80
N ILE A 145 12.20 -9.27 20.88
CA ILE A 145 13.41 -9.34 21.71
C ILE A 145 13.02 -9.49 23.18
N GLY A 146 12.04 -8.70 23.65
CA GLY A 146 11.52 -8.82 25.01
C GLY A 146 11.01 -10.23 25.30
N GLN A 147 10.13 -10.75 24.45
CA GLN A 147 9.57 -12.10 24.58
C GLN A 147 10.67 -13.18 24.60
N PHE A 148 11.70 -13.05 23.76
CA PHE A 148 12.83 -13.97 23.73
C PHE A 148 13.63 -13.95 25.05
N LEU A 149 13.98 -12.76 25.56
CA LEU A 149 14.74 -12.61 26.80
C LEU A 149 13.98 -13.18 28.01
N PHE A 150 12.67 -12.91 28.11
CA PHE A 150 11.84 -13.46 29.18
C PHE A 150 11.68 -14.98 29.08
N SER A 151 11.53 -15.52 27.86
CA SER A 151 11.41 -16.97 27.65
C SER A 151 12.65 -17.77 28.06
N GLN A 152 13.85 -17.18 27.97
CA GLN A 152 15.08 -17.79 28.45
C GLN A 152 15.27 -17.66 29.97
N GLY A 153 14.81 -16.56 30.58
CA GLY A 153 14.93 -16.32 32.01
C GLY A 153 14.01 -17.17 32.89
N SER A 154 12.94 -17.73 32.33
CA SER A 154 11.99 -18.61 33.01
C SER A 154 12.37 -20.09 33.01
N GLY A 155 13.56 -20.45 32.53
CA GLY A 155 14.05 -21.83 32.41
C GLY A 155 15.01 -22.30 33.51
N ASP A 156 15.24 -21.49 34.55
CA ASP A 156 16.25 -21.74 35.59
C ASP A 156 15.64 -21.74 37.02
N GLU A 157 14.43 -22.31 37.16
CA GLU A 157 13.86 -22.80 38.44
C GLU A 157 13.25 -24.20 38.29
#